data_AF-A0A1H0PW89-F1
#
_entry.id   AF-A0A1H0PW89-F1
#
_cell.length_a   1.000
_cell.length_b   1.000
_cell.length_c   1.000
_cell.angle_alpha   90.00
_cell.angle_beta   90.00
_cell.angle_gamma   90.00
#
_symmetry.space_group_name_H-M   'P 1'
#
loop_
_entity.id
_entity.type
_entity.pdbx_description
1 polymer ?
#
loop_
_entity_poly.entity_id
_entity_poly.type
_entity_poly.pdbx_seq_one_letter_code
_entity_poly.pdbx_strand_id
1 'polypeptide(L)'
;MGWTLADVPSRVSWRDLLAYCRNAPRDSALFRVANPEQAEWDPNSWILADVVDQLQWLRFALSGKGAKKPKAYRRPGVEDENETTFGGSHMELDAMKDWLGW
;
A
#
# COMPACT_ATOMS: atom_id res chain seq x y z
N MET A 1 -5.55 18.35 -28.34
CA MET A 1 -4.19 18.93 -28.36
C MET A 1 -3.77 19.06 -26.90
N GLY A 2 -2.76 18.31 -26.46
CA GLY A 2 -2.34 18.26 -25.04
C GLY A 2 -1.10 19.10 -24.79
N TRP A 3 -0.97 19.62 -23.57
CA TRP A 3 0.26 20.25 -23.09
C TRP A 3 1.25 19.18 -22.64
N THR A 4 2.55 19.43 -22.85
CA THR A 4 3.64 18.53 -22.49
C THR A 4 4.58 19.21 -21.49
N LEU A 5 5.50 18.45 -20.88
CA LEU A 5 6.53 19.02 -19.99
C LEU A 5 7.46 20.01 -20.70
N ALA A 6 7.60 19.92 -22.03
CA ALA A 6 8.42 20.85 -22.82
C ALA A 6 7.81 22.26 -22.91
N ASP A 7 6.53 22.40 -22.60
CA ASP A 7 5.81 23.69 -22.61
C ASP A 7 6.04 24.52 -21.32
N VAL A 8 6.86 24.04 -20.38
CA VAL A 8 7.21 24.72 -19.13
C VAL A 8 8.62 25.34 -19.24
N PRO A 9 8.83 26.65 -18.96
CA PRO A 9 7.87 27.63 -18.47
C PRO A 9 7.16 28.44 -19.58
N SER A 10 7.39 28.12 -20.86
CA SER A 10 7.06 29.00 -22.00
C SER A 10 5.57 29.25 -22.19
N ARG A 11 4.72 28.26 -21.86
CA ARG A 11 3.25 28.35 -21.95
C ARG A 11 2.55 28.07 -20.62
N VAL A 12 3.19 27.29 -19.73
CA VAL A 12 2.71 27.00 -18.38
C VAL A 12 3.78 27.44 -17.41
N SER A 13 3.45 28.30 -16.44
CA SER A 13 4.46 28.75 -15.49
C SER A 13 4.87 27.62 -14.54
N TRP A 14 6.07 27.72 -13.94
CA TRP A 14 6.49 26.80 -12.88
C TRP A 14 5.52 26.78 -11.69
N ARG A 15 4.85 27.91 -11.42
CA ARG A 15 3.83 28.00 -10.35
C ARG A 15 2.60 27.17 -10.70
N ASP A 16 2.17 27.20 -11.96
CA ASP A 16 1.00 26.45 -12.41
C ASP A 16 1.28 24.95 -12.44
N LEU A 17 2.46 24.54 -12.92
CA LEU A 17 2.89 23.14 -12.83
C LEU A 17 2.94 22.66 -11.38
N LEU A 18 3.49 23.47 -10.48
CA LEU A 18 3.54 23.16 -9.06
C LEU A 18 2.13 23.06 -8.44
N ALA A 19 1.23 23.96 -8.82
CA ALA A 19 -0.17 23.92 -8.37
C ALA A 19 -0.87 22.65 -8.86
N TYR A 20 -0.64 22.24 -10.11
CA TYR A 20 -1.15 20.99 -10.66
C TYR A 20 -0.61 19.78 -9.89
N CYS A 21 0.70 19.69 -9.67
CA CYS A 21 1.29 18.56 -8.94
C CYS A 21 0.78 18.45 -7.50
N ARG A 22 0.56 19.59 -6.83
CA ARG A 22 0.06 19.62 -5.44
C ARG A 22 -1.42 19.27 -5.30
N ASN A 23 -2.21 19.56 -6.33
CA ASN A 23 -3.66 19.32 -6.33
C ASN A 23 -4.05 18.19 -7.29
N ALA A 24 -3.10 17.33 -7.64
CA ALA A 24 -3.36 16.22 -8.53
C ALA A 24 -4.43 15.30 -7.92
N PRO A 25 -5.43 14.86 -8.71
CA PRO A 25 -6.45 13.93 -8.24
C PRO A 25 -5.85 12.66 -7.63
N ARG A 26 -6.54 12.08 -6.65
CA ARG A 26 -6.06 10.88 -5.94
C ARG A 26 -5.87 9.66 -6.85
N ASP A 27 -6.69 9.55 -7.88
CA ASP A 27 -6.63 8.51 -8.91
C ASP A 27 -5.54 8.75 -9.97
N SER A 28 -4.85 9.89 -9.93
CA SER A 28 -3.76 10.20 -10.85
C SER A 28 -2.54 9.32 -10.62
N ALA A 29 -1.80 9.04 -11.71
CA ALA A 29 -0.54 8.32 -11.62
C ALA A 29 0.49 9.06 -10.74
N LEU A 30 0.46 10.40 -10.74
CA LEU A 30 1.34 11.21 -9.91
C LEU A 30 1.07 10.98 -8.42
N PHE A 31 -0.19 10.97 -8.02
CA PHE A 31 -0.56 10.70 -6.63
C PHE A 31 -0.14 9.29 -6.19
N ARG A 32 -0.32 8.29 -7.07
CA ARG A 32 0.12 6.90 -6.79
C ARG A 32 1.60 6.76 -6.53
N VAL A 33 2.42 7.45 -7.31
CA VAL A 33 3.88 7.42 -7.15
C VAL A 33 4.31 8.20 -5.91
N ALA A 34 3.70 9.36 -5.66
CA ALA A 34 4.06 10.21 -4.53
C ALA A 34 3.59 9.64 -3.18
N ASN A 35 2.48 8.90 -3.15
CA ASN A 35 1.86 8.37 -1.93
C ASN A 35 1.45 6.90 -2.12
N PRO A 36 2.41 5.96 -2.23
CA PRO A 36 2.12 4.57 -2.57
C PRO A 36 1.17 3.89 -1.58
N GLU A 37 1.34 4.12 -0.27
CA GLU A 37 0.48 3.54 0.76
C GLU A 37 -0.97 4.07 0.71
N GLN A 38 -1.14 5.38 0.52
CA GLN A 38 -2.47 6.02 0.46
C GLN A 38 -3.18 5.78 -0.88
N ALA A 39 -2.43 5.44 -1.92
CA ALA A 39 -2.98 5.11 -3.23
C ALA A 39 -3.70 3.76 -3.22
N GLU A 40 -3.17 2.80 -2.47
CA GLU A 40 -3.81 1.50 -2.29
C GLU A 40 -4.94 1.56 -1.25
N TRP A 41 -4.78 2.40 -0.21
CA TRP A 41 -5.75 2.55 0.86
C TRP A 41 -6.39 3.93 0.92
N ASP A 42 -7.62 4.00 0.39
CA ASP A 42 -8.47 5.17 0.56
C ASP A 42 -9.24 5.16 1.90
N PRO A 43 -9.76 6.31 2.37
CA PRO A 43 -10.56 6.39 3.59
C PRO A 43 -11.74 5.42 3.60
N ASN A 44 -12.31 5.11 2.45
CA ASN A 44 -13.39 4.13 2.37
C ASN A 44 -12.85 2.72 2.64
N SER A 45 -11.68 2.35 2.11
CA SER A 45 -10.99 1.09 2.42
C SER A 45 -10.72 0.97 3.92
N TRP A 46 -10.31 2.05 4.59
CA TRP A 46 -10.13 2.07 6.05
C TRP A 46 -11.42 1.78 6.82
N ILE A 47 -12.53 2.41 6.41
CA ILE A 47 -13.85 2.22 7.01
C ILE A 47 -14.37 0.80 6.72
N LEU A 48 -14.24 0.33 5.48
CA LEU A 48 -14.69 -0.99 5.07
C LEU A 48 -13.92 -2.09 5.79
N ALA A 49 -12.60 -1.91 6.00
CA ALA A 49 -11.81 -2.83 6.80
C ALA A 49 -12.33 -2.90 8.25
N ASP A 50 -12.69 -1.77 8.85
CA ASP A 50 -13.30 -1.77 10.20
C ASP A 50 -14.67 -2.47 10.20
N VAL A 51 -15.52 -2.20 9.22
CA VAL A 51 -16.81 -2.91 9.09
C VAL A 51 -16.60 -4.42 8.96
N VAL A 52 -15.64 -4.86 8.15
CA VAL A 52 -15.29 -6.28 8.01
C VAL A 52 -14.84 -6.85 9.36
N ASP A 53 -13.99 -6.15 10.10
CA ASP A 53 -13.51 -6.57 11.42
C ASP A 53 -14.68 -6.73 12.41
N GLN A 54 -15.59 -5.76 12.47
CA GLN A 54 -16.77 -5.82 13.34
C GLN A 54 -17.69 -7.00 12.98
N LEU A 55 -17.88 -7.27 11.69
CA LEU A 55 -18.69 -8.40 11.24
C LEU A 55 -18.05 -9.76 11.60
N GLN A 56 -16.73 -9.87 11.49
CA GLN A 56 -16.01 -11.07 11.92
C GLN A 56 -16.14 -11.29 13.43
N TRP A 57 -16.05 -10.21 14.21
CA TRP A 57 -16.27 -10.25 15.66
C TRP A 57 -17.70 -10.63 16.04
N LEU A 58 -18.70 -10.08 15.35
CA LEU A 58 -20.10 -10.44 15.55
C LEU A 58 -20.34 -11.92 15.26
N ARG A 59 -19.80 -12.41 14.13
CA ARG A 59 -19.86 -13.84 13.78
C ARG A 59 -19.22 -14.71 14.86
N PHE A 60 -18.09 -14.29 15.42
CA PHE A 60 -17.42 -14.99 16.50
C PHE A 60 -18.24 -14.98 17.79
N ALA A 61 -18.84 -13.85 18.16
CA ALA A 61 -19.70 -13.74 19.34
C ALA A 61 -20.95 -14.64 19.24
N LEU A 62 -21.50 -14.80 18.03
CA LEU A 62 -22.64 -15.67 17.76
C LEU A 62 -22.24 -17.14 17.59
N SER A 63 -20.95 -17.43 17.48
CA SER A 63 -20.45 -18.79 17.32
C SER A 63 -20.30 -19.52 18.65
N GLY A 64 -20.52 -20.84 18.63
CA GLY A 64 -20.46 -21.68 19.83
C GLY A 64 -19.03 -21.97 20.32
N LYS A 65 -18.92 -22.87 21.30
CA LYS A 65 -17.62 -23.30 21.84
C LYS A 65 -16.72 -23.88 20.74
N GLY A 66 -15.47 -23.41 20.71
CA GLY A 66 -14.43 -23.90 19.79
C GLY A 66 -14.20 -23.04 18.53
N ALA A 67 -14.94 -21.95 18.37
CA ALA A 67 -14.65 -21.01 17.29
C ALA A 67 -13.28 -20.33 17.48
N LYS A 68 -12.59 -20.04 16.38
CA LYS A 68 -11.33 -19.29 16.41
C LYS A 68 -11.62 -17.81 16.47
N LYS A 69 -10.93 -17.09 17.36
CA LYS A 69 -10.96 -15.63 17.42
C LYS A 69 -10.52 -15.07 16.05
N PRO A 70 -11.28 -14.13 15.46
CA PRO A 70 -10.94 -13.56 14.17
C PRO A 70 -9.67 -12.71 14.26
N LYS A 71 -8.91 -12.68 13.17
CA LYS A 71 -7.80 -11.75 12.97
C LYS A 71 -8.32 -10.49 12.29
N ALA A 72 -7.77 -9.33 12.63
CA ALA A 72 -8.09 -8.10 11.93
C ALA A 72 -7.73 -8.21 10.44
N TYR A 73 -8.51 -7.55 9.60
CA TYR A 73 -8.24 -7.40 8.19
C TYR A 73 -6.88 -6.71 8.01
N ARG A 74 -6.08 -7.22 7.07
CA ARG A 74 -4.71 -6.77 6.87
C ARG A 74 -4.70 -5.32 6.35
N ARG A 75 -4.03 -4.42 7.08
CA ARG A 75 -3.92 -2.99 6.76
C ARG A 75 -2.46 -2.61 6.44
N PRO A 76 -2.20 -1.59 5.60
CA PRO A 76 -0.86 -1.09 5.36
C PRO A 76 -0.28 -0.51 6.64
N GLY A 77 1.03 -0.67 6.81
CA GLY A 77 1.75 -0.19 8.00
C GLY A 77 1.52 -1.02 9.26
N VAL A 78 0.70 -2.07 9.21
CA VAL A 78 0.59 -3.06 10.30
C VAL A 78 1.33 -4.32 9.87
N GLU A 79 2.49 -4.56 10.46
CA GLU A 79 3.22 -5.82 10.30
C GLU A 79 2.41 -6.95 10.99
N ASP A 80 2.13 -8.04 10.28
CA ASP A 80 1.59 -9.24 10.93
C ASP A 80 2.78 -9.97 11.57
N GLU A 81 2.74 -10.16 12.88
CA GLU A 81 3.76 -10.90 13.64
C GLU A 81 3.93 -12.36 13.15
N ASN A 82 2.97 -12.87 12.38
CA ASN A 82 3.02 -14.20 11.76
C ASN A 82 3.38 -14.16 10.27
N GLU A 83 3.68 -12.98 9.71
CA GLU A 83 4.16 -12.90 8.35
C GLU A 83 5.61 -13.37 8.31
N THR A 84 5.84 -14.50 7.64
CA THR A 84 7.19 -14.95 7.29
C THR A 84 7.79 -13.94 6.32
N THR A 85 8.54 -12.97 6.86
CA THR A 85 9.40 -12.09 6.07
C THR A 85 10.55 -12.93 5.52
N PHE A 86 10.52 -13.21 4.22
CA PHE A 86 11.68 -13.77 3.53
C PHE A 86 12.65 -12.64 3.21
N GLY A 87 13.82 -12.61 3.86
CA GLY A 87 14.84 -11.59 3.60
C GLY A 87 15.71 -11.14 4.79
N GLY A 88 15.68 -11.84 5.94
CA GLY A 88 16.44 -11.44 7.12
C GLY A 88 17.90 -11.92 7.18
N SER A 89 18.32 -12.79 6.27
CA SER A 89 19.69 -13.32 6.23
C SER A 89 20.34 -12.97 4.91
N HIS A 90 21.33 -12.07 4.93
CA HIS A 90 22.24 -11.91 3.82
C HIS A 90 23.06 -13.21 3.66
N MET A 91 23.03 -13.79 2.46
CA MET A 91 23.90 -14.90 2.10
C MET A 91 25.17 -14.32 1.50
N GLU A 92 26.33 -14.69 2.05
CA GLU A 92 27.63 -14.36 1.45
C GLU A 92 27.71 -14.94 0.03
N LEU A 93 28.38 -14.23 -0.88
CA LEU A 93 28.42 -14.60 -2.31
C LEU A 93 28.94 -16.02 -2.54
N ASP A 94 29.91 -16.46 -1.74
CA ASP A 94 30.46 -17.81 -1.80
C ASP A 94 29.41 -18.88 -1.41
N ALA A 95 28.61 -18.62 -0.38
CA ALA A 95 27.51 -19.50 0.02
C ALA A 95 26.38 -19.50 -1.03
N MET A 96 26.15 -18.39 -1.72
CA MET A 96 25.21 -18.31 -2.83
C MET A 96 25.65 -19.14 -4.03
N LYS A 97 26.96 -19.12 -4.32
CA LYS A 97 27.55 -19.90 -5.42
C LYS A 97 27.40 -21.40 -5.20
N ASP A 98 27.71 -21.87 -3.98
CA ASP A 98 27.51 -23.27 -3.59
C ASP A 98 26.03 -23.67 -3.64
N TRP A 99 25.13 -22.79 -3.19
CA TRP A 99 23.69 -23.03 -3.23
C TRP A 99 23.12 -23.12 -4.66
N LEU A 100 23.65 -22.32 -5.60
CA LEU A 100 23.25 -22.32 -7.02
C LEU A 100 23.94 -23.40 -7.86
N GLY A 101 24.95 -24.09 -7.31
CA GLY A 101 25.69 -25.15 -8.00
C GLY A 101 26.56 -24.65 -9.15
N TRP A 102 27.14 -23.46 -9.01
CA TRP A 102 28.03 -22.80 -9.98
C TRP A 102 29.51 -22.92 -9.64
#